data_AF-G3IS99-F1
#
_entry.id   AF-G3IS99-F1
#
_cell.length_a   1.000
_cell.length_b   1.000
_cell.length_c   1.000
_cell.angle_alpha   90.00
_cell.angle_beta   90.00
_cell.angle_gamma   90.00
#
_symmetry.space_group_name_H-M   'P 1'
#
loop_
_entity.id
_entity.type
_entity.pdbx_description
1 polymer ?
#
loop_
_entity_poly.entity_id
_entity_poly.type
_entity_poly.pdbx_seq_one_letter_code
_entity_poly.pdbx_strand_id
1 'polypeptide(L)'
;MQRNVIERILIFNQGRDPDRLIMKYCAMRTDAFAFLRGTCHLFYQDWPANSPLNDAPSAWICGDLHLENFGSFKGENRLTYFDINDFDEAALAPATWELGDCRI
;
A
#
# COMPACT_ATOMS: atom_id res chain seq x y z
N MET A 1 -13.89 18.14 -10.56
CA MET A 1 -12.66 18.62 -11.22
C MET A 1 -11.60 17.56 -10.93
N GLN A 2 -11.17 16.80 -11.95
CA GLN A 2 -10.18 15.74 -11.79
C GLN A 2 -8.87 16.40 -11.35
N ARG A 3 -8.44 16.19 -10.09
CA ARG A 3 -7.14 16.68 -9.62
C ARG A 3 -6.05 15.99 -10.43
N ASN A 4 -5.05 16.75 -10.87
CA ASN A 4 -3.91 16.19 -11.59
C ASN A 4 -3.21 15.16 -10.69
N VAL A 5 -2.71 14.05 -11.26
CA VAL A 5 -1.99 13.01 -10.51
C VAL A 5 -0.82 13.58 -9.70
N ILE A 6 -0.13 14.58 -10.24
CA ILE A 6 0.98 15.26 -9.57
C ILE A 6 0.48 15.98 -8.31
N GLU A 7 -0.65 16.69 -8.40
CA GLU A 7 -1.24 17.38 -7.25
C GLU A 7 -1.64 16.38 -6.15
N ARG A 8 -2.24 15.25 -6.54
CA ARG A 8 -2.61 14.18 -5.59
C ARG A 8 -1.40 13.64 -4.83
N ILE A 9 -0.29 13.38 -5.54
CA ILE A 9 0.97 12.93 -4.94
C ILE A 9 1.57 13.99 -4.01
N LEU A 10 1.58 15.26 -4.43
CA LEU A 10 2.12 16.35 -3.62
C LEU A 10 1.31 16.56 -2.33
N ILE A 11 -0.02 16.52 -2.41
CA ILE A 11 -0.92 16.62 -1.26
C ILE A 11 -0.69 15.45 -0.30
N PHE A 12 -0.60 14.21 -0.81
CA PHE A 12 -0.42 13.02 0.03
C PHE A 12 0.90 13.03 0.81
N ASN A 13 1.96 13.61 0.22
CA ASN A 13 3.27 13.67 0.86
C ASN A 13 3.54 15.00 1.59
N GLN A 14 2.53 15.86 1.77
CA GLN A 14 2.68 17.14 2.47
C GLN A 14 3.14 16.93 3.92
N GLY A 15 4.12 17.72 4.37
CA GLY A 15 4.63 17.67 5.75
C GLY A 15 5.68 16.57 6.02
N ARG A 16 6.08 15.80 4.99
CA ARG A 16 7.19 14.84 5.10
C ARG A 16 8.55 15.52 5.02
N ASP A 17 9.58 14.83 5.51
CA ASP A 17 10.98 15.27 5.43
C ASP A 17 11.39 15.58 3.98
N PRO A 18 11.87 16.80 3.67
CA PRO A 18 12.15 17.22 2.29
C PRO A 18 13.24 16.40 1.61
N ASP A 19 14.31 16.04 2.31
CA ASP A 19 15.46 15.33 1.73
C ASP A 19 15.06 13.90 1.36
N ARG A 20 14.33 13.21 2.25
CA ARG A 20 13.76 11.89 1.97
C ARG A 20 12.72 11.92 0.85
N LEU A 21 11.96 13.01 0.74
CA LEU A 21 10.96 13.18 -0.30
C LEU A 21 11.59 13.30 -1.70
N ILE A 22 12.71 14.03 -1.81
CA ILE A 22 13.48 14.11 -3.05
C ILE A 22 13.97 12.71 -3.46
N MET A 23 14.54 11.94 -2.52
CA MET A 23 14.97 10.57 -2.78
C MET A 23 13.82 9.69 -3.25
N LYS A 24 12.65 9.77 -2.59
CA LYS A 24 11.44 9.04 -3.00
C LYS A 24 11.02 9.40 -4.43
N TYR A 25 11.00 10.68 -4.78
CA TYR A 25 10.61 11.10 -6.14
C TYR A 25 11.64 10.70 -7.21
N CYS A 26 12.92 10.66 -6.88
CA CYS A 26 13.94 10.10 -7.77
C CYS A 26 13.71 8.59 -7.98
N ALA A 27 13.46 7.84 -6.92
CA ALA A 27 13.17 6.41 -6.99
C ALA A 27 11.89 6.13 -7.80
N MET A 28 10.82 6.89 -7.57
CA MET A 28 9.57 6.73 -8.33
C MET A 28 9.70 7.00 -9.83
N ARG A 29 10.76 7.70 -10.26
CA ARG A 29 10.99 8.02 -11.69
C ARG A 29 11.78 6.93 -12.43
N THR A 30 12.29 5.91 -11.75
CA THR A 30 13.13 4.89 -12.39
C THR A 30 12.36 4.05 -13.38
N ASP A 31 11.13 3.67 -13.03
CA ASP A 31 10.28 2.79 -13.83
C ASP A 31 8.83 2.83 -13.33
N ALA A 32 7.92 2.22 -14.11
CA ALA A 32 6.50 2.19 -13.79
C ALA A 32 6.17 1.41 -12.51
N PHE A 33 6.95 0.38 -12.18
CA PHE A 33 6.74 -0.42 -10.98
C PHE A 33 7.08 0.39 -9.73
N ALA A 34 8.23 1.07 -9.70
CA ALA A 34 8.61 1.97 -8.62
C ALA A 34 7.62 3.14 -8.45
N PHE A 35 7.07 3.66 -9.56
CA PHE A 35 6.02 4.68 -9.51
C PHE A 35 4.75 4.16 -8.84
N LEU A 36 4.20 3.02 -9.30
CA LEU A 36 2.96 2.46 -8.77
C LEU A 36 3.12 2.08 -7.28
N ARG A 37 4.23 1.43 -6.92
CA ARG A 37 4.56 1.09 -5.53
C ARG A 37 4.68 2.35 -4.66
N GLY A 38 5.33 3.41 -5.15
CA GLY A 38 5.49 4.67 -4.40
C GLY A 38 4.23 5.55 -4.29
N THR A 39 3.15 5.19 -5.01
CA THR A 39 1.90 5.97 -5.12
C THR A 39 0.64 5.18 -4.82
N CYS A 40 0.74 4.16 -3.97
CA CYS A 40 -0.36 3.28 -3.58
C CYS A 40 -1.67 3.98 -3.19
N HIS A 41 -1.61 5.12 -2.50
CA HIS A 41 -2.78 5.93 -2.15
C HIS A 41 -3.65 6.33 -3.36
N LEU A 42 -3.07 6.40 -4.57
CA LEU A 42 -3.83 6.68 -5.79
C LEU A 42 -4.79 5.54 -6.12
N PHE A 43 -4.35 4.29 -5.93
CA PHE A 43 -5.16 3.10 -6.15
C PHE A 43 -6.44 3.12 -5.31
N TYR A 44 -6.30 3.32 -4.00
CA TYR A 44 -7.44 3.39 -3.08
C TYR A 44 -8.34 4.60 -3.34
N GLN A 45 -7.78 5.73 -3.78
CA GLN A 45 -8.56 6.92 -4.16
C GLN A 45 -9.37 6.72 -5.44
N ASP A 46 -8.86 5.91 -6.37
CA ASP A 46 -9.51 5.60 -7.65
C ASP A 46 -10.36 4.32 -7.57
N TRP A 47 -10.40 3.66 -6.41
CA TRP A 47 -11.18 2.44 -6.19
C TRP A 47 -12.68 2.69 -6.41
N PRO A 48 -13.39 1.87 -7.21
CA PRO A 48 -14.79 2.13 -7.52
C PRO A 48 -15.68 2.02 -6.28
N ALA A 49 -16.41 3.11 -5.98
CA ALA A 49 -17.36 3.13 -4.86
C ALA A 49 -18.47 2.06 -4.98
N ASN A 50 -18.84 1.67 -6.21
CA ASN A 50 -19.85 0.67 -6.49
C ASN A 50 -19.26 -0.73 -6.80
N SER A 51 -18.00 -0.97 -6.42
CA SER A 51 -17.39 -2.29 -6.60
C SER A 51 -18.09 -3.33 -5.71
N PRO A 52 -18.48 -4.50 -6.22
CA PRO A 52 -18.98 -5.61 -5.39
C PRO A 52 -17.97 -6.07 -4.34
N LEU A 53 -16.68 -5.77 -4.54
CA LEU A 53 -15.63 -5.99 -3.56
C LEU A 53 -15.74 -5.07 -2.34
N ASN A 54 -16.68 -4.13 -2.30
CA ASN A 54 -16.97 -3.31 -1.12
C ASN A 54 -17.94 -4.00 -0.15
N ASP A 55 -18.64 -5.06 -0.60
CA ASP A 55 -19.68 -5.74 0.18
C ASP A 55 -19.12 -6.73 1.21
N ALA A 56 -17.82 -7.02 1.17
CA ALA A 56 -17.20 -7.93 2.13
C ALA A 56 -17.17 -7.32 3.54
N PRO A 57 -17.24 -8.15 4.59
CA PRO A 57 -17.06 -7.68 5.96
C PRO A 57 -15.74 -6.93 6.14
N SER A 58 -15.76 -5.89 6.97
CA SER A 58 -14.54 -5.16 7.32
C SER A 58 -13.63 -6.02 8.20
N ALA A 59 -12.35 -6.04 7.87
CA ALA A 59 -11.29 -6.67 8.63
C ALA A 59 -10.08 -5.75 8.68
N TRP A 60 -9.16 -6.00 9.61
CA TRP A 60 -7.84 -5.38 9.55
C TRP A 60 -7.07 -6.02 8.38
N ILE A 61 -6.80 -5.22 7.37
CA ILE A 61 -5.98 -5.58 6.21
C ILE A 61 -4.57 -5.00 6.39
N CYS A 62 -3.58 -5.67 5.80
CA CYS A 62 -2.19 -5.24 5.72
C CYS A 62 -2.04 -4.05 4.76
N GLY A 63 -2.71 -4.08 3.60
CA GLY A 63 -2.69 -2.97 2.64
C GLY A 63 -1.40 -2.85 1.81
N ASP A 64 -0.51 -3.83 1.94
CA ASP A 64 0.71 -4.05 1.12
C ASP A 64 0.94 -5.57 0.93
N LEU A 65 -0.13 -6.34 0.68
CA LEU A 65 -0.01 -7.79 0.53
C LEU A 65 0.70 -8.17 -0.78
N HIS A 66 1.93 -8.64 -0.66
CA HIS A 66 2.70 -9.23 -1.75
C HIS A 66 3.68 -10.29 -1.27
N LEU A 67 4.23 -11.08 -2.19
CA LEU A 67 5.05 -12.25 -1.85
C LEU A 67 6.30 -11.90 -1.03
N GLU A 68 6.92 -10.74 -1.29
CA GLU A 68 8.11 -10.32 -0.52
C GLU A 68 7.80 -9.95 0.95
N ASN A 69 6.53 -9.69 1.29
CA ASN A 69 6.10 -9.44 2.68
C ASN A 69 5.71 -10.74 3.42
N PHE A 70 5.77 -11.91 2.76
CA PHE A 70 5.65 -13.20 3.43
C PHE A 70 7.01 -13.69 3.91
N GLY A 71 7.09 -14.10 5.18
CA GLY A 71 8.34 -14.49 5.80
C GLY A 71 8.21 -15.67 6.74
N SER A 72 9.37 -16.23 7.09
CA SER A 72 9.51 -17.18 8.19
C SER A 72 10.22 -16.51 9.36
N PHE A 73 9.56 -16.46 10.51
CA PHE A 73 10.04 -15.79 11.71
C PHE A 73 10.29 -16.81 12.82
N LYS A 74 11.36 -16.61 13.58
CA LYS A 74 11.69 -17.46 14.72
C LYS A 74 11.10 -16.86 15.99
N GLY A 75 10.14 -17.55 16.60
CA GLY A 75 9.61 -17.15 17.89
C GLY A 75 10.56 -17.46 19.04
N GLU A 76 10.36 -16.78 20.18
CA GLU A 76 11.15 -17.01 21.40
C GLU A 76 10.99 -18.44 21.94
N ASN A 77 9.84 -19.07 21.67
CA ASN A 77 9.57 -20.48 21.97
C ASN A 77 10.30 -21.46 21.03
N ARG A 78 11.20 -20.97 20.17
CA ARG A 78 11.99 -21.72 19.20
C ARG A 78 11.17 -22.38 18.08
N LEU A 79 9.92 -21.98 17.90
CA LEU A 79 9.11 -22.39 16.75
C LEU A 79 9.32 -21.43 15.57
N THR A 80 9.11 -21.96 14.36
CA THR A 80 9.07 -21.17 13.13
C THR A 80 7.63 -20.81 12.83
N TYR A 81 7.39 -19.53 12.60
CA TYR A 81 6.11 -18.95 12.22
C TYR A 81 6.17 -18.50 10.77
N PHE A 82 5.16 -18.85 9.99
CA PHE A 82 4.95 -18.29 8.67
C PHE A 82 3.91 -17.18 8.82
N ASP A 83 4.29 -15.95 8.48
CA ASP A 83 3.43 -14.78 8.67
C ASP A 83 3.75 -13.69 7.63
N ILE A 84 2.90 -12.66 7.61
CA ILE A 84 3.12 -11.42 6.87
C ILE A 84 3.79 -10.37 7.77
N ASN A 85 4.55 -9.47 7.16
CA ASN A 85 5.11 -8.29 7.82
C ASN A 85 4.68 -7.01 7.09
N ASP A 86 5.22 -5.88 7.56
CA ASP A 86 5.01 -4.54 7.00
C ASP A 86 3.54 -4.07 7.03
N PHE A 87 3.17 -3.38 8.11
CA PHE A 87 1.80 -2.93 8.39
C PHE A 87 1.67 -1.41 8.32
N ASP A 88 2.58 -0.72 7.64
CA ASP A 88 2.57 0.74 7.54
C ASP A 88 1.33 1.26 6.77
N GLU A 89 0.72 0.42 5.94
CA GLU A 89 -0.52 0.68 5.20
C GLU A 89 -1.77 -0.03 5.76
N ALA A 90 -1.68 -0.59 6.97
CA ALA A 90 -2.78 -1.33 7.55
C ALA A 90 -4.02 -0.46 7.79
N ALA A 91 -5.18 -1.00 7.45
CA ALA A 91 -6.45 -0.28 7.56
C ALA A 91 -7.60 -1.23 7.93
N LEU A 92 -8.66 -0.67 8.53
CA LEU A 92 -9.93 -1.35 8.68
C LEU A 92 -10.76 -1.13 7.42
N ALA A 93 -10.86 -2.14 6.56
CA ALA A 93 -11.50 -2.06 5.24
C ALA A 93 -12.18 -3.39 4.86
N PRO A 94 -13.06 -3.44 3.84
CA PRO A 94 -13.60 -4.70 3.33
C PRO A 94 -12.47 -5.69 3.03
N ALA A 95 -12.55 -6.93 3.54
CA ALA A 95 -11.45 -7.90 3.44
C ALA A 95 -10.98 -8.19 1.99
N THR A 96 -11.87 -8.01 1.02
CA THR A 96 -11.61 -8.15 -0.41
C THR A 96 -10.73 -7.05 -1.01
N TRP A 97 -10.52 -5.93 -0.31
CA TRP A 97 -9.60 -4.89 -0.75
C TRP A 97 -8.15 -5.38 -0.76
N GLU A 98 -7.78 -6.24 0.20
CA GLU A 98 -6.47 -6.88 0.24
C GLU A 98 -6.20 -7.71 -1.03
N LEU A 99 -7.22 -8.43 -1.53
CA LEU A 99 -7.11 -9.25 -2.74
C LEU A 99 -7.07 -8.42 -4.02
N GLY A 100 -7.62 -7.21 -3.96
CA GLY A 100 -7.64 -6.30 -5.10
C GLY A 100 -6.40 -5.42 -5.15
N ASP A 101 -5.62 -5.32 -4.07
CA ASP A 101 -4.43 -4.48 -4.06
C ASP A 101 -3.45 -4.94 -5.13
N CYS A 102 -2.97 -3.98 -5.90
CA CYS A 102 -2.17 -4.20 -7.10
C CYS A 102 -0.72 -3.83 -6.82
N ARG A 103 -0.17 -4.43 -5.77
CA ARG A 103 1.25 -4.35 -5.44
C ARG A 103 1.81 -5.77 -5.57
N ILE A 104 2.74 -5.93 -6.52
CA ILE A 104 3.34 -7.23 -6.91
C ILE A 104 4.21 -7.76 -5.77
#